data_AF-A0A7S2IW21-F1
#
_entry.id   AF-A0A7S2IW21-F1
#
_cell.length_a   1.000
_cell.length_b   1.000
_cell.length_c   1.000
_cell.angle_alpha   90.00
_cell.angle_beta   90.00
_cell.angle_gamma   90.00
#
_symmetry.space_group_name_H-M   'P 1'
#
loop_
_entity.id
_entity.type
_entity.pdbx_description
1 polymer ?
#
loop_
_entity_poly.entity_id
_entity_poly.type
_entity_poly.pdbx_seq_one_letter_code
_entity_poly.pdbx_strand_id
1 'polypeptide(L)'
;MSDGGADFTGLCKFENCTFQLCPPANDRWHPWPFFRRFYDAARSLGTEFVVMLEPDNTVHGPITRPPPADAGGLYVPSRSFGLREYVEQLAAQRAPGFAWTKKAMQAGLAGGSYFRTAAVLDAFSDEAVAKIDWNYVAERVTKEVFSSDFAMQYALAARGWHIEAWEDSAQMSRDPDMPSAGPKDAAFRHYCACYPGGKPTYKLHLAREDKALVAEPPKVYSQTNSVCQLCYNHSRYVELWGSSMCTSAIPFSYSALLMKRYHPELQDGCRKFLPWLCKYDPG
;
A
#
# COMPACT_ATOMS: atom_id res chain seq x y z
N MET A 1 6.58 6.39 7.55
CA MET A 1 7.02 7.01 6.27
C MET A 1 5.81 7.70 5.66
N SER A 2 5.93 8.90 5.09
CA SER A 2 4.78 9.61 4.51
C SER A 2 4.49 9.17 3.07
N ASP A 3 3.32 9.54 2.57
CA ASP A 3 2.94 9.42 1.17
C ASP A 3 3.25 10.69 0.34
N GLY A 4 3.88 11.69 0.98
CA GLY A 4 4.08 13.05 0.47
C GLY A 4 3.05 14.07 0.97
N GLY A 5 2.15 13.67 1.87
CA GLY A 5 1.30 14.58 2.62
C GLY A 5 2.06 15.36 3.70
N ALA A 6 1.38 15.62 4.82
CA ALA A 6 1.92 16.42 5.91
C ALA A 6 3.21 15.84 6.52
N ASP A 7 4.03 16.72 7.07
CA ASP A 7 5.26 16.38 7.79
C ASP A 7 4.95 16.19 9.28
N PHE A 8 5.05 14.95 9.75
CA PHE A 8 4.80 14.54 11.12
C PHE A 8 6.08 14.44 11.97
N THR A 9 7.19 15.05 11.55
CA THR A 9 8.45 15.03 12.31
C THR A 9 8.27 15.57 13.74
N GLY A 10 7.51 16.66 13.90
CA GLY A 10 7.21 17.26 15.20
C GLY A 10 6.43 16.30 16.10
N LEU A 11 5.35 15.73 15.57
CA LEU A 11 4.54 14.72 16.26
C LEU A 11 5.37 13.50 16.63
N CYS A 12 6.18 12.96 15.71
CA CYS A 12 6.97 11.77 16.04
C CYS A 12 8.06 12.04 17.06
N LYS A 13 8.66 13.23 17.07
CA LYS A 13 9.58 13.61 18.15
C LYS A 13 8.86 13.66 19.51
N PHE A 14 7.62 14.15 19.53
CA PHE A 14 6.80 14.22 20.74
C PHE A 14 6.40 12.82 21.24
N GLU A 15 5.98 11.94 20.35
CA GLU A 15 5.52 10.56 20.65
C GLU A 15 6.67 9.53 20.70
N ASN A 16 7.93 9.96 20.56
CA ASN A 16 9.10 9.09 20.48
C ASN A 16 8.97 8.00 19.38
N CYS A 17 8.47 8.38 18.20
CA CYS A 17 8.43 7.53 17.01
C CYS A 17 9.43 7.95 15.93
N THR A 18 9.58 7.07 14.94
CA THR A 18 10.40 7.36 13.75
C THR A 18 9.49 7.83 12.62
N PHE A 19 9.77 9.03 12.11
CA PHE A 19 9.13 9.56 10.90
C PHE A 19 10.17 9.77 9.81
N GLN A 20 9.75 9.46 8.58
CA GLN A 20 10.50 9.75 7.37
C GLN A 20 9.54 10.40 6.40
N LEU A 21 9.79 11.66 6.07
CA LEU A 21 9.09 12.31 4.97
C LEU A 21 9.57 11.66 3.66
N CYS A 22 8.63 11.27 2.83
CA CYS A 22 8.86 10.81 1.46
C CYS A 22 8.22 11.81 0.49
N PRO A 23 8.65 11.87 -0.78
CA PRO A 23 7.98 12.68 -1.80
C PRO A 23 6.57 12.17 -2.06
N PRO A 24 5.68 13.01 -2.60
CA PRO A 24 4.41 12.58 -3.17
C PRO A 24 4.56 11.42 -4.16
N ALA A 25 3.73 10.39 -4.01
CA ALA A 25 3.59 9.33 -5.00
C ALA A 25 2.12 9.01 -5.24
N ASN A 26 1.75 8.78 -6.50
CA ASN A 26 0.39 8.44 -6.85
C ASN A 26 0.24 6.92 -6.89
N ASP A 27 0.02 6.34 -5.72
CA ASP A 27 -0.06 4.89 -5.53
C ASP A 27 -1.36 4.29 -6.10
N ARG A 28 -2.30 5.12 -6.56
CA ARG A 28 -3.57 4.67 -7.18
C ARG A 28 -3.37 3.84 -8.44
N TRP A 29 -2.24 4.03 -9.11
CA TRP A 29 -1.99 3.44 -10.43
C TRP A 29 -0.82 2.49 -10.40
N HIS A 30 0.09 2.63 -9.44
CA HIS A 30 1.30 1.83 -9.33
C HIS A 30 1.57 1.53 -7.84
N PRO A 31 1.51 0.26 -7.39
CA PRO A 31 1.64 -0.05 -5.98
C PRO A 31 3.10 -0.01 -5.47
N TRP A 32 4.08 0.29 -6.33
CA TRP A 32 5.51 0.18 -5.98
C TRP A 32 5.93 1.17 -4.91
N PRO A 33 5.59 2.47 -5.00
CA PRO A 33 6.04 3.40 -3.99
C PRO A 33 5.45 3.03 -2.62
N PHE A 34 4.20 2.56 -2.58
CA PHE A 34 3.60 1.98 -1.38
C PHE A 34 4.42 0.78 -0.86
N PHE A 35 4.69 -0.24 -1.69
CA PHE A 35 5.47 -1.41 -1.28
C PHE A 35 6.86 -1.02 -0.77
N ARG A 36 7.54 -0.11 -1.46
CA ARG A 36 8.88 0.32 -1.06
C ARG A 36 8.86 1.08 0.26
N ARG A 37 7.88 1.96 0.48
CA ARG A 37 7.70 2.68 1.75
C ARG A 37 7.38 1.71 2.89
N PHE A 38 6.55 0.70 2.64
CA PHE A 38 6.25 -0.34 3.62
C PHE A 38 7.51 -1.17 3.91
N TYR A 39 8.25 -1.61 2.89
CA TYR A 39 9.53 -2.30 3.05
C TYR A 39 10.50 -1.50 3.92
N ASP A 40 10.72 -0.22 3.59
CA ASP A 40 11.65 0.63 4.32
C ASP A 40 11.14 0.87 5.77
N ALA A 41 9.83 1.00 5.98
CA ALA A 41 9.23 1.11 7.31
C ALA A 41 9.43 -0.17 8.16
N ALA A 42 9.17 -1.34 7.58
CA ALA A 42 9.35 -2.62 8.25
C ALA A 42 10.82 -2.85 8.64
N ARG A 43 11.75 -2.50 7.74
CA ARG A 43 13.18 -2.54 8.02
C ARG A 43 13.56 -1.60 9.17
N SER A 44 13.01 -0.39 9.19
CA SER A 44 13.29 0.61 10.22
C SER A 44 12.74 0.23 11.59
N LEU A 45 11.57 -0.40 11.64
CA LEU A 45 10.95 -0.84 12.90
C LEU A 45 11.74 -1.97 13.55
N GLY A 46 12.31 -2.89 12.75
CA GLY A 46 13.10 -4.00 13.27
C GLY A 46 12.31 -4.95 14.18
N THR A 47 10.99 -4.97 14.07
CA THR A 47 10.06 -5.81 14.84
C THR A 47 9.79 -7.13 14.13
N GLU A 48 9.23 -8.12 14.83
CA GLU A 48 8.80 -9.39 14.20
C GLU A 48 7.58 -9.17 13.28
N PHE A 49 6.67 -8.31 13.71
CA PHE A 49 5.45 -7.96 12.99
C PHE A 49 5.31 -6.46 12.85
N VAL A 50 4.65 -6.05 11.77
CA VAL A 50 4.22 -4.68 11.51
C VAL A 50 2.70 -4.68 11.39
N VAL A 51 2.05 -3.74 12.06
CA VAL A 51 0.61 -3.49 11.89
C VAL A 51 0.46 -2.24 11.04
N MET A 52 -0.25 -2.37 9.92
CA MET A 52 -0.58 -1.24 9.06
C MET A 52 -1.88 -0.61 9.53
N LEU A 53 -1.89 0.71 9.69
CA LEU A 53 -3.10 1.47 10.01
C LEU A 53 -3.41 2.45 8.86
N GLU A 54 -4.70 2.63 8.60
CA GLU A 54 -5.22 3.63 7.67
C GLU A 54 -6.18 4.58 8.40
N PRO A 55 -6.55 5.73 7.84
CA PRO A 55 -7.43 6.67 8.51
C PRO A 55 -8.89 6.14 8.64
N ASP A 56 -9.28 5.06 7.97
CA ASP A 56 -10.52 4.33 8.24
C ASP A 56 -10.39 3.25 9.31
N ASN A 57 -9.29 3.22 10.06
CA ASN A 57 -9.13 2.35 11.21
C ASN A 57 -9.20 3.08 12.54
N THR A 58 -9.67 2.36 13.55
CA THR A 58 -9.59 2.76 14.95
C THR A 58 -9.09 1.60 15.79
N VAL A 59 -8.43 1.92 16.90
CA VAL A 59 -7.85 0.97 17.86
C VAL A 59 -8.73 0.96 19.11
N HIS A 60 -9.21 -0.22 19.51
CA HIS A 60 -10.20 -0.41 20.58
C HIS A 60 -9.66 -1.20 21.78
N GLY A 61 -8.44 -1.73 21.70
CA GLY A 61 -7.85 -2.50 22.79
C GLY A 61 -6.49 -3.10 22.44
N PRO A 62 -5.90 -3.86 23.37
CA PRO A 62 -4.69 -4.62 23.12
C PRO A 62 -4.95 -5.75 22.12
N ILE A 63 -3.88 -6.21 21.49
CA ILE A 63 -3.94 -7.44 20.68
C ILE A 63 -4.18 -8.62 21.63
N THR A 64 -5.24 -9.38 21.39
CA THR A 64 -5.62 -10.57 22.18
C THR A 64 -5.58 -11.85 21.36
N ARG A 65 -5.59 -11.72 20.03
CA ARG A 65 -5.55 -12.85 19.09
C ARG A 65 -4.27 -12.77 18.27
N PRO A 66 -3.26 -13.62 18.54
CA PRO A 66 -2.00 -13.55 17.83
C PRO A 66 -2.15 -13.84 16.32
N PRO A 67 -1.30 -13.26 15.47
CA PRO A 67 -1.18 -13.58 14.05
C PRO A 67 -1.15 -15.10 13.71
N PRO A 68 -2.12 -15.65 12.95
CA PRO A 68 -2.13 -17.07 12.60
C PRO A 68 -1.27 -17.42 11.37
N ALA A 69 -0.79 -16.43 10.61
CA ALA A 69 -0.12 -16.60 9.32
C ALA A 69 1.02 -15.57 9.15
N ASP A 70 1.55 -15.44 7.93
CA ASP A 70 2.62 -14.48 7.61
C ASP A 70 2.09 -13.07 7.34
N ALA A 71 0.83 -12.95 6.95
CA ALA A 71 0.10 -11.70 6.89
C ALA A 71 -1.40 -11.96 7.11
N GLY A 72 -2.11 -10.93 7.56
CA GLY A 72 -3.54 -11.05 7.70
C GLY A 72 -4.27 -9.78 8.06
N GLY A 73 -5.57 -9.78 7.79
CA GLY A 73 -6.42 -8.59 7.91
C GLY A 73 -7.89 -8.95 7.98
N LEU A 74 -8.73 -8.14 7.35
CA LEU A 74 -10.19 -8.25 7.45
C LEU A 74 -10.70 -9.53 6.79
N TYR A 75 -11.70 -10.19 7.38
CA TYR A 75 -12.42 -11.24 6.67
C TYR A 75 -13.44 -10.62 5.70
N VAL A 76 -13.29 -10.89 4.40
CA VAL A 76 -14.17 -10.41 3.34
C VAL A 76 -14.72 -11.62 2.57
N PRO A 77 -15.87 -12.19 2.97
CA PRO A 77 -16.37 -13.47 2.43
C PRO A 77 -16.56 -13.50 0.91
N SER A 78 -16.94 -12.37 0.32
CA SER A 78 -17.19 -12.25 -1.13
C SER A 78 -15.95 -11.93 -1.95
N ARG A 79 -14.80 -11.67 -1.30
CA ARG A 79 -13.56 -11.32 -2.01
C ARG A 79 -12.98 -12.57 -2.68
N SER A 80 -12.51 -12.37 -3.91
CA SER A 80 -11.77 -13.35 -4.69
C SER A 80 -10.72 -12.63 -5.53
N PHE A 81 -9.70 -13.37 -5.96
CA PHE A 81 -8.65 -12.86 -6.82
C PHE A 81 -8.59 -13.70 -8.11
N GLY A 82 -8.30 -13.03 -9.23
CA GLY A 82 -8.08 -13.70 -10.50
C GLY A 82 -6.65 -14.24 -10.63
N LEU A 83 -6.40 -15.02 -11.69
CA LEU A 83 -5.06 -15.49 -12.06
C LEU A 83 -4.36 -16.31 -10.96
N ARG A 84 -5.11 -17.20 -10.30
CA ARG A 84 -4.56 -18.12 -9.29
C ARG A 84 -3.34 -18.87 -9.83
N GLU A 85 -3.49 -19.51 -11.00
CA GLU A 85 -2.47 -20.39 -11.58
C GLU A 85 -1.17 -19.64 -11.86
N TYR A 86 -1.28 -18.40 -12.34
CA TYR A 86 -0.14 -17.52 -12.59
C TYR A 86 0.61 -17.18 -11.29
N VAL A 87 -0.12 -16.82 -10.23
CA VAL A 87 0.49 -16.51 -8.93
C VAL A 87 1.13 -17.75 -8.30
N GLU A 88 0.48 -18.90 -8.37
CA GLU A 88 1.02 -20.17 -7.88
C GLU A 88 2.28 -20.59 -8.66
N GLN A 89 2.33 -20.33 -9.97
CA GLN A 89 3.53 -20.54 -10.79
C GLN A 89 4.70 -19.66 -10.34
N LEU A 90 4.45 -18.38 -10.02
CA LEU A 90 5.49 -17.50 -9.45
C LEU A 90 5.95 -18.00 -8.07
N ALA A 91 5.00 -18.40 -7.22
CA ALA A 91 5.27 -18.89 -5.87
C ALA A 91 6.12 -20.16 -5.88
N ALA A 92 5.91 -21.07 -6.85
CA ALA A 92 6.61 -22.34 -6.96
C ALA A 92 8.14 -22.20 -7.06
N GLN A 93 8.65 -21.03 -7.49
CA GLN A 93 10.10 -20.74 -7.52
C GLN A 93 10.73 -20.70 -6.13
N ARG A 94 9.93 -20.42 -5.09
CA ARG A 94 10.37 -20.30 -3.69
C ARG A 94 9.72 -21.33 -2.77
N ALA A 95 8.43 -21.57 -2.97
CA ALA A 95 7.61 -22.45 -2.15
C ALA A 95 6.91 -23.47 -3.07
N PRO A 96 7.61 -24.54 -3.49
CA PRO A 96 7.00 -25.61 -4.27
C PRO A 96 5.77 -26.19 -3.57
N GLY A 97 4.66 -26.31 -4.31
CA GLY A 97 3.39 -26.78 -3.76
C GLY A 97 2.53 -25.71 -3.08
N PHE A 98 2.94 -24.44 -3.09
CA PHE A 98 2.09 -23.34 -2.64
C PHE A 98 0.76 -23.32 -3.41
N ALA A 99 -0.34 -23.12 -2.68
CA ALA A 99 -1.68 -22.99 -3.24
C ALA A 99 -2.35 -21.73 -2.66
N TRP A 100 -2.85 -20.86 -3.53
CA TRP A 100 -3.52 -19.63 -3.13
C TRP A 100 -4.97 -19.93 -2.76
N THR A 101 -5.19 -20.36 -1.52
CA THR A 101 -6.47 -20.87 -1.05
C THR A 101 -7.59 -19.83 -1.09
N LYS A 102 -8.85 -20.29 -1.07
CA LYS A 102 -10.02 -19.40 -0.96
C LYS A 102 -9.96 -18.55 0.32
N LYS A 103 -9.53 -19.14 1.45
CA LYS A 103 -9.38 -18.43 2.73
C LYS A 103 -8.38 -17.28 2.62
N ALA A 104 -7.24 -17.51 1.96
CA ALA A 104 -6.25 -16.47 1.71
C ALA A 104 -6.79 -15.35 0.81
N MET A 105 -7.57 -15.68 -0.21
CA MET A 105 -8.22 -14.69 -1.08
C MET A 105 -9.30 -13.86 -0.37
N GLN A 106 -9.91 -14.41 0.68
CA GLN A 106 -10.91 -13.72 1.51
C GLN A 106 -10.29 -12.83 2.60
N ALA A 107 -8.96 -12.79 2.72
CA ALA A 107 -8.27 -11.88 3.63
C ALA A 107 -8.03 -10.52 2.96
N GLY A 108 -8.69 -9.48 3.50
CA GLY A 108 -8.52 -8.10 3.11
C GLY A 108 -7.37 -7.43 3.84
N LEU A 109 -6.26 -7.19 3.14
CA LEU A 109 -5.10 -6.47 3.65
C LEU A 109 -5.34 -4.97 3.46
N ALA A 110 -6.15 -4.38 4.32
CA ALA A 110 -6.34 -2.93 4.44
C ALA A 110 -5.78 -2.49 5.80
N GLY A 111 -5.99 -1.25 6.23
CA GLY A 111 -5.57 -0.88 7.57
C GLY A 111 -6.23 -1.77 8.65
N GLY A 112 -5.53 -1.94 9.76
CA GLY A 112 -5.81 -2.98 10.76
C GLY A 112 -5.31 -4.37 10.36
N SER A 113 -4.41 -4.47 9.39
CA SER A 113 -3.74 -5.71 8.99
C SER A 113 -2.37 -5.84 9.62
N TYR A 114 -1.97 -7.08 9.93
CA TYR A 114 -0.61 -7.40 10.37
C TYR A 114 0.19 -8.06 9.24
N PHE A 115 1.50 -7.92 9.34
CA PHE A 115 2.46 -8.53 8.43
C PHE A 115 3.70 -8.97 9.20
N ARG A 116 4.15 -10.20 8.99
CA ARG A 116 5.46 -10.65 9.45
C ARG A 116 6.51 -9.83 8.70
N THR A 117 7.46 -9.25 9.42
CA THR A 117 8.50 -8.40 8.84
C THR A 117 9.29 -9.14 7.76
N ALA A 118 9.60 -10.41 7.97
CA ALA A 118 10.26 -11.24 6.95
C ALA A 118 9.44 -11.37 5.65
N ALA A 119 8.11 -11.39 5.74
CA ALA A 119 7.24 -11.45 4.58
C ALA A 119 7.23 -10.13 3.80
N VAL A 120 7.22 -9.01 4.52
CA VAL A 120 7.35 -7.67 3.91
C VAL A 120 8.71 -7.52 3.22
N LEU A 121 9.80 -7.85 3.91
CA LEU A 121 11.16 -7.68 3.37
C LEU A 121 11.43 -8.60 2.17
N ASP A 122 10.82 -9.77 2.10
CA ASP A 122 10.93 -10.61 0.91
C ASP A 122 9.99 -10.13 -0.21
N ALA A 123 8.69 -10.02 0.07
CA ALA A 123 7.67 -9.85 -0.96
C ALA A 123 7.53 -8.43 -1.49
N PHE A 124 7.90 -7.42 -0.70
CA PHE A 124 7.82 -6.01 -1.10
C PHE A 124 9.18 -5.43 -1.52
N SER A 125 10.21 -6.29 -1.67
CA SER A 125 11.48 -5.90 -2.28
C SER A 125 11.29 -5.55 -3.76
N ASP A 126 12.08 -4.59 -4.27
CA ASP A 126 11.99 -4.12 -5.66
C ASP A 126 12.09 -5.28 -6.66
N GLU A 127 12.98 -6.24 -6.41
CA GLU A 127 13.21 -7.40 -7.28
C GLU A 127 12.05 -8.40 -7.27
N ALA A 128 11.44 -8.66 -6.11
CA ALA A 128 10.29 -9.58 -6.02
C ALA A 128 9.07 -8.98 -6.73
N VAL A 129 8.86 -7.70 -6.47
CA VAL A 129 7.79 -6.87 -6.97
C VAL A 129 7.91 -6.78 -8.51
N ALA A 130 9.10 -6.50 -9.06
CA ALA A 130 9.38 -6.45 -10.51
C ALA A 130 9.19 -7.78 -11.27
N LYS A 131 9.21 -8.95 -10.59
CA LYS A 131 8.98 -10.25 -11.24
C LYS A 131 7.53 -10.51 -11.62
N ILE A 132 6.60 -9.78 -11.02
CA ILE A 132 5.19 -9.91 -11.35
C ILE A 132 4.92 -9.05 -12.60
N ASP A 133 4.41 -9.66 -13.65
CA ASP A 133 3.86 -8.96 -14.81
C ASP A 133 2.51 -8.29 -14.47
N TRP A 134 2.58 -7.06 -13.93
CA TRP A 134 1.38 -6.29 -13.58
C TRP A 134 0.56 -5.86 -14.78
N ASN A 135 1.17 -5.77 -15.97
CA ASN A 135 0.41 -5.50 -17.18
C ASN A 135 -0.51 -6.68 -17.47
N TYR A 136 0.03 -7.89 -17.49
CA TYR A 136 -0.76 -9.11 -17.65
C TYR A 136 -1.86 -9.23 -16.58
N VAL A 137 -1.53 -8.97 -15.31
CA VAL A 137 -2.50 -9.04 -14.22
C VAL A 137 -3.63 -8.01 -14.39
N ALA A 138 -3.30 -6.75 -14.65
CA ALA A 138 -4.29 -5.68 -14.77
C ALA A 138 -5.14 -5.79 -16.05
N GLU A 139 -4.58 -6.32 -17.14
CA GLU A 139 -5.30 -6.53 -18.40
C GLU A 139 -6.35 -7.64 -18.29
N ARG A 140 -6.06 -8.69 -17.51
CA ARG A 140 -6.91 -9.89 -17.38
C ARG A 140 -7.90 -9.82 -16.23
N VAL A 141 -7.58 -9.08 -15.16
CA VAL A 141 -8.41 -8.99 -13.96
C VAL A 141 -9.12 -7.64 -13.93
N THR A 142 -8.43 -6.59 -13.46
CA THR A 142 -8.90 -5.20 -13.44
C THR A 142 -7.73 -4.30 -13.03
N LYS A 143 -7.83 -2.99 -13.25
CA LYS A 143 -6.86 -2.02 -12.71
C LYS A 143 -6.82 -1.95 -11.18
N GLU A 144 -7.81 -2.49 -10.48
CA GLU A 144 -7.85 -2.46 -9.01
C GLU A 144 -6.66 -3.21 -8.38
N VAL A 145 -6.00 -4.10 -9.14
CA VAL A 145 -4.76 -4.77 -8.72
C VAL A 145 -3.62 -3.80 -8.43
N PHE A 146 -3.72 -2.54 -8.86
CA PHE A 146 -2.76 -1.50 -8.53
C PHE A 146 -3.03 -0.80 -7.19
N SER A 147 -4.21 -0.97 -6.59
CA SER A 147 -4.49 -0.51 -5.24
C SER A 147 -3.71 -1.37 -4.23
N SER A 148 -3.15 -0.75 -3.19
CA SER A 148 -2.43 -1.44 -2.11
C SER A 148 -3.23 -2.62 -1.53
N ASP A 149 -4.54 -2.44 -1.33
CA ASP A 149 -5.46 -3.40 -0.72
C ASP A 149 -5.61 -4.72 -1.48
N PHE A 150 -5.22 -4.73 -2.75
CA PHE A 150 -5.24 -5.88 -3.65
C PHE A 150 -3.82 -6.30 -4.06
N ALA A 151 -2.95 -5.32 -4.31
CA ALA A 151 -1.59 -5.56 -4.75
C ALA A 151 -0.79 -6.36 -3.72
N MET A 152 -0.95 -6.05 -2.42
CA MET A 152 -0.24 -6.74 -1.34
C MET A 152 -0.46 -8.25 -1.37
N GLN A 153 -1.68 -8.70 -1.66
CA GLN A 153 -2.01 -10.13 -1.72
C GLN A 153 -1.32 -10.80 -2.89
N TYR A 154 -1.30 -10.17 -4.08
CA TYR A 154 -0.56 -10.69 -5.22
C TYR A 154 0.94 -10.79 -4.92
N ALA A 155 1.54 -9.75 -4.32
CA ALA A 155 2.95 -9.73 -3.99
C ALA A 155 3.34 -10.82 -2.97
N LEU A 156 2.58 -10.94 -1.88
CA LEU A 156 2.80 -11.97 -0.86
C LEU A 156 2.59 -13.38 -1.41
N ALA A 157 1.48 -13.61 -2.12
CA ALA A 157 1.15 -14.92 -2.69
C ALA A 157 2.13 -15.34 -3.79
N ALA A 158 2.59 -14.42 -4.65
CA ALA A 158 3.59 -14.71 -5.69
C ALA A 158 4.96 -15.12 -5.11
N ARG A 159 5.17 -14.89 -3.81
CA ARG A 159 6.35 -15.32 -3.06
C ARG A 159 6.08 -16.52 -2.15
N GLY A 160 4.86 -17.03 -2.15
CA GLY A 160 4.46 -18.21 -1.38
C GLY A 160 4.23 -17.96 0.10
N TRP A 161 3.95 -16.72 0.51
CA TRP A 161 3.63 -16.40 1.91
C TRP A 161 2.17 -16.73 2.24
N HIS A 162 1.92 -17.18 3.47
CA HIS A 162 0.57 -17.51 3.92
C HIS A 162 -0.19 -16.27 4.37
N ILE A 163 -1.39 -16.10 3.83
CA ILE A 163 -2.27 -14.98 4.14
C ILE A 163 -3.56 -15.53 4.70
N GLU A 164 -4.02 -15.01 5.84
CA GLU A 164 -5.29 -15.39 6.43
C GLU A 164 -6.03 -14.19 7.03
N ALA A 165 -7.34 -14.31 7.25
CA ALA A 165 -8.03 -13.30 8.05
C ALA A 165 -7.49 -13.29 9.48
N TRP A 166 -7.41 -12.10 10.07
CA TRP A 166 -6.99 -11.88 11.44
C TRP A 166 -8.20 -11.58 12.29
N GLU A 167 -8.46 -12.42 13.29
CA GLU A 167 -9.61 -12.26 14.17
C GLU A 167 -9.52 -11.04 15.10
N ASP A 168 -8.37 -10.36 15.19
CA ASP A 168 -8.27 -9.08 15.89
C ASP A 168 -8.59 -7.86 15.01
N SER A 169 -9.03 -8.10 13.79
CA SER A 169 -9.47 -7.08 12.84
C SER A 169 -10.92 -7.32 12.42
N ALA A 170 -11.75 -6.29 12.53
CA ALA A 170 -13.17 -6.36 12.20
C ALA A 170 -13.58 -5.29 11.17
N GLN A 171 -14.46 -5.68 10.25
CA GLN A 171 -15.07 -4.79 9.27
C GLN A 171 -16.36 -4.20 9.84
N MET A 172 -16.39 -2.89 10.01
CA MET A 172 -17.56 -2.10 10.38
C MET A 172 -18.31 -1.67 9.12
N SER A 173 -19.64 -1.67 9.19
CA SER A 173 -20.50 -1.25 8.08
C SER A 173 -21.31 0.00 8.40
N ARG A 174 -22.50 -0.14 8.96
CA ARG A 174 -23.37 0.99 9.35
C ARG A 174 -23.49 1.18 10.85
N ASP A 175 -23.32 0.11 11.60
CA ASP A 175 -23.43 0.08 13.05
C ASP A 175 -22.03 0.17 13.68
N PRO A 176 -21.75 1.14 14.58
CA PRO A 176 -20.47 1.26 15.29
C PRO A 176 -20.16 0.10 16.25
N ASP A 177 -21.18 -0.62 16.70
CA ASP A 177 -21.10 -1.64 17.76
C ASP A 177 -21.33 -3.06 17.25
N MET A 178 -21.74 -3.20 15.98
CA MET A 178 -21.97 -4.48 15.32
C MET A 178 -21.10 -4.61 14.06
N PRO A 179 -19.99 -5.39 14.12
CA PRO A 179 -19.18 -5.63 12.95
C PRO A 179 -19.97 -6.41 11.90
N SER A 180 -19.77 -6.07 10.63
CA SER A 180 -20.27 -6.85 9.49
C SER A 180 -19.46 -8.11 9.22
N ALA A 181 -18.21 -8.14 9.67
CA ALA A 181 -17.35 -9.33 9.67
C ALA A 181 -16.29 -9.20 10.78
N GLY A 182 -15.91 -10.33 11.37
CA GLY A 182 -14.96 -10.40 12.48
C GLY A 182 -15.60 -10.24 13.87
N PRO A 183 -14.81 -10.41 14.95
CA PRO A 183 -15.30 -10.33 16.33
C PRO A 183 -15.66 -8.90 16.77
N LYS A 184 -16.62 -8.78 17.69
CA LYS A 184 -17.05 -7.47 18.26
C LYS A 184 -15.97 -6.83 19.16
N ASP A 185 -15.17 -7.67 19.80
CA ASP A 185 -14.09 -7.33 20.70
C ASP A 185 -12.73 -7.22 19.98
N ALA A 186 -12.72 -7.14 18.64
CA ALA A 186 -11.51 -6.95 17.85
C ALA A 186 -10.76 -5.66 18.24
N ALA A 187 -9.44 -5.76 18.37
CA ALA A 187 -8.55 -4.64 18.66
C ALA A 187 -8.59 -3.56 17.57
N PHE A 188 -8.76 -3.96 16.30
CA PHE A 188 -8.80 -3.06 15.15
C PHE A 188 -10.17 -3.08 14.49
N ARG A 189 -10.73 -1.90 14.25
CA ARG A 189 -12.00 -1.73 13.55
C ARG A 189 -11.80 -0.90 12.29
N HIS A 190 -12.10 -1.49 11.14
CA HIS A 190 -12.00 -0.86 9.81
C HIS A 190 -13.39 -0.44 9.31
N TYR A 191 -13.54 0.79 8.82
CA TYR A 191 -14.84 1.36 8.47
C TYR A 191 -15.02 1.51 6.95
N CYS A 192 -16.08 0.92 6.40
CA CYS A 192 -16.38 1.09 4.97
C CYS A 192 -16.70 2.56 4.63
N ALA A 193 -16.59 2.91 3.34
CA ALA A 193 -17.12 4.17 2.82
C ALA A 193 -18.64 4.36 3.06
N CYS A 194 -19.36 3.27 3.32
CA CYS A 194 -20.78 3.24 3.61
C CYS A 194 -21.16 3.60 5.06
N TYR A 195 -20.18 3.86 5.92
CA TYR A 195 -20.42 4.19 7.32
C TYR A 195 -21.08 5.57 7.49
N PRO A 196 -22.15 5.70 8.29
CA PRO A 196 -22.83 6.97 8.53
C PRO A 196 -21.87 8.07 9.00
N GLY A 197 -21.85 9.20 8.31
CA GLY A 197 -20.94 10.30 8.60
C GLY A 197 -19.58 10.21 7.89
N GLY A 198 -19.28 9.10 7.21
CA GLY A 198 -18.03 8.85 6.49
C GLY A 198 -16.97 8.14 7.34
N LYS A 199 -15.76 7.97 6.81
CA LYS A 199 -14.63 7.36 7.52
C LYS A 199 -14.33 8.14 8.82
N PRO A 200 -14.23 7.49 10.00
CA PRO A 200 -14.25 8.17 11.31
C PRO A 200 -13.23 9.29 11.49
N THR A 201 -12.02 9.13 10.94
CA THR A 201 -10.94 10.12 11.17
C THR A 201 -10.91 11.25 10.14
N TYR A 202 -11.59 11.11 9.00
CA TYR A 202 -11.46 12.05 7.87
C TYR A 202 -12.03 13.45 8.18
N LYS A 203 -12.90 13.56 9.18
CA LYS A 203 -13.53 14.83 9.60
C LYS A 203 -13.01 15.32 10.95
N LEU A 204 -11.99 14.67 11.51
CA LEU A 204 -11.39 15.13 12.75
C LEU A 204 -10.55 16.36 12.47
N HIS A 205 -10.79 17.42 13.23
CA HIS A 205 -9.93 18.58 13.25
C HIS A 205 -8.90 18.39 14.36
N LEU A 206 -7.63 18.58 14.03
CA LEU A 206 -6.56 18.60 15.02
C LEU A 206 -6.81 19.72 16.05
N ALA A 207 -6.54 19.42 17.33
CA ALA A 207 -6.51 20.43 18.38
C ALA A 207 -5.42 21.47 18.08
N ARG A 208 -5.46 22.63 18.74
CA ARG A 208 -4.53 23.73 18.45
C ARG A 208 -3.08 23.33 18.72
N GLU A 209 -2.88 22.62 19.82
CA GLU A 209 -1.64 22.02 20.28
C GLU A 209 -1.10 21.00 19.26
N ASP A 210 -1.95 20.10 18.75
CA ASP A 210 -1.55 19.08 17.76
C ASP A 210 -1.20 19.68 16.40
N LYS A 211 -1.90 20.76 15.99
CA LYS A 211 -1.56 21.50 14.76
C LYS A 211 -0.13 22.04 14.78
N ALA A 212 0.44 22.33 15.95
CA ALA A 212 1.82 22.78 16.04
C ALA A 212 2.84 21.63 15.86
N LEU A 213 2.39 20.38 15.95
CA LEU A 213 3.22 19.17 15.79
C LEU A 213 3.27 18.67 14.34
N VAL A 214 2.45 19.22 13.46
CA VAL A 214 2.33 18.82 12.06
C VAL A 214 2.63 20.02 11.17
N ALA A 215 3.56 19.85 10.23
CA ALA A 215 3.87 20.87 9.24
C ALA A 215 3.23 20.54 7.89
N GLU A 216 2.89 21.59 7.13
CA GLU A 216 2.45 21.46 5.74
C GLU A 216 3.54 20.79 4.90
N PRO A 217 3.18 20.04 3.83
CA PRO A 217 4.16 19.52 2.89
C PRO A 217 5.00 20.68 2.33
N PRO A 218 6.33 20.52 2.17
CA PRO A 218 7.17 21.58 1.65
C PRO A 218 6.65 22.08 0.29
N LYS A 219 6.53 23.41 0.12
CA LYS A 219 5.92 24.04 -1.07
C LYS A 219 6.55 23.64 -2.40
N VAL A 220 7.84 23.30 -2.38
CA VAL A 220 8.55 22.77 -3.57
C VAL A 220 7.88 21.48 -4.11
N TYR A 221 7.11 20.79 -3.28
CA TYR A 221 6.42 19.53 -3.61
C TYR A 221 4.91 19.69 -3.75
N SER A 222 4.34 20.87 -3.49
CA SER A 222 2.90 21.14 -3.67
C SER A 222 2.48 21.30 -5.13
N GLN A 223 3.41 21.23 -6.08
CA GLN A 223 3.09 21.22 -7.50
C GLN A 223 2.56 19.83 -7.87
N THR A 224 1.28 19.77 -8.25
CA THR A 224 0.50 18.58 -8.65
C THR A 224 1.08 17.77 -9.81
N ASN A 225 2.13 18.27 -10.45
CA ASN A 225 2.81 17.67 -11.59
C ASN A 225 4.03 16.82 -11.15
N SER A 226 4.17 16.51 -9.85
CA SER A 226 5.26 15.69 -9.28
C SER A 226 4.87 14.23 -9.03
N VAL A 227 3.60 13.87 -9.23
CA VAL A 227 3.00 12.70 -8.56
C VAL A 227 2.88 11.47 -9.47
N CYS A 228 3.14 11.58 -10.77
CA CYS A 228 2.91 10.49 -11.70
C CYS A 228 4.18 9.66 -11.92
N GLN A 229 4.12 8.41 -11.48
CA GLN A 229 5.18 7.42 -11.55
C GLN A 229 5.21 6.67 -12.91
N LEU A 230 4.36 7.05 -13.87
CA LEU A 230 4.30 6.41 -15.20
C LEU A 230 5.55 6.68 -16.04
N CYS A 231 6.22 7.81 -15.77
CA CYS A 231 7.43 8.25 -16.45
C CYS A 231 8.57 8.38 -15.44
N TYR A 232 8.77 7.33 -14.64
CA TYR A 232 9.72 7.27 -13.54
C TYR A 232 11.18 7.32 -14.00
N ASN A 233 12.00 8.20 -13.40
CA ASN A 233 13.45 8.21 -13.55
C ASN A 233 14.12 8.26 -12.16
N HIS A 234 14.75 7.15 -11.76
CA HIS A 234 15.40 7.04 -10.46
C HIS A 234 16.51 8.08 -10.25
N SER A 235 17.39 8.32 -11.23
CA SER A 235 18.46 9.31 -11.10
C SER A 235 17.92 10.73 -10.85
N ARG A 236 16.85 11.11 -11.57
CA ARG A 236 16.19 12.40 -11.40
C ARG A 236 15.47 12.50 -10.06
N TYR A 237 14.86 11.40 -9.60
CA TYR A 237 14.29 11.33 -8.26
C TYR A 237 15.36 11.61 -7.20
N VAL A 238 16.52 10.92 -7.28
CA VAL A 238 17.64 11.12 -6.34
C VAL A 238 18.21 12.52 -6.43
N GLU A 239 18.32 13.11 -7.63
CA GLU A 239 18.76 14.50 -7.81
C GLU A 239 17.82 15.49 -7.10
N LEU A 240 16.51 15.29 -7.23
CA LEU A 240 15.50 16.17 -6.62
C LEU A 240 15.34 15.95 -5.11
N TRP A 241 15.53 14.72 -4.63
CA TRP A 241 15.21 14.34 -3.25
C TRP A 241 16.44 14.10 -2.36
N GLY A 242 17.62 13.97 -2.96
CA GLY A 242 18.86 13.64 -2.25
C GLY A 242 18.91 12.20 -1.70
N SER A 243 17.93 11.35 -2.00
CA SER A 243 17.85 9.97 -1.51
C SER A 243 17.06 9.07 -2.45
N SER A 244 17.35 7.77 -2.43
CA SER A 244 16.56 6.72 -3.09
C SER A 244 15.54 6.05 -2.16
N MET A 245 15.44 6.49 -0.89
CA MET A 245 14.41 5.98 0.02
C MET A 245 13.01 6.29 -0.51
N CYS A 246 12.05 5.42 -0.17
CA CYS A 246 10.65 5.57 -0.57
C CYS A 246 10.38 5.48 -2.08
N THR A 247 11.35 5.03 -2.89
CA THR A 247 11.17 4.79 -4.32
C THR A 247 11.93 3.55 -4.78
N SER A 248 11.41 2.91 -5.82
CA SER A 248 12.00 1.71 -6.40
C SER A 248 13.05 2.06 -7.43
N ALA A 249 14.23 1.44 -7.41
CA ALA A 249 15.21 1.67 -8.47
C ALA A 249 14.80 1.07 -9.83
N ILE A 250 13.82 0.17 -9.84
CA ILE A 250 13.38 -0.56 -11.02
C ILE A 250 12.17 0.14 -11.65
N PRO A 251 12.29 0.64 -12.88
CA PRO A 251 11.17 1.31 -13.55
C PRO A 251 10.07 0.30 -13.91
N PHE A 252 8.82 0.74 -13.82
CA PHE A 252 7.67 0.03 -14.35
C PHE A 252 7.18 0.74 -15.63
N SER A 253 6.84 -0.05 -16.65
CA SER A 253 6.27 0.48 -17.89
C SER A 253 4.92 -0.19 -18.16
N TYR A 254 3.91 0.63 -18.45
CA TYR A 254 2.59 0.14 -18.80
C TYR A 254 2.58 -0.41 -20.22
N SER A 255 1.72 -1.40 -20.45
CA SER A 255 1.39 -1.83 -21.80
C SER A 255 0.64 -0.72 -22.56
N ALA A 256 0.73 -0.76 -23.89
CA ALA A 256 -0.04 0.14 -24.75
C ALA A 256 -1.55 0.03 -24.52
N LEU A 257 -2.05 -1.16 -24.15
CA LEU A 257 -3.46 -1.39 -23.85
C LEU A 257 -3.89 -0.65 -22.58
N LEU A 258 -3.13 -0.79 -21.49
CA LEU A 258 -3.45 -0.11 -20.22
C LEU A 258 -3.28 1.40 -20.34
N MET A 259 -2.24 1.86 -21.04
CA MET A 259 -2.07 3.27 -21.38
C MET A 259 -3.30 3.80 -22.13
N LYS A 260 -3.77 3.11 -23.16
CA LYS A 260 -4.96 3.51 -23.91
C LYS A 260 -6.23 3.53 -23.06
N ARG A 261 -6.39 2.54 -22.18
CA ARG A 261 -7.62 2.35 -21.42
C ARG A 261 -7.74 3.32 -20.25
N TYR A 262 -6.63 3.61 -19.56
CA TYR A 262 -6.66 4.33 -18.30
C TYR A 262 -5.91 5.67 -18.33
N HIS A 263 -5.04 5.86 -19.31
CA HIS A 263 -4.24 7.08 -19.48
C HIS A 263 -4.20 7.57 -20.94
N PRO A 264 -5.35 7.68 -21.64
CA PRO A 264 -5.36 8.19 -23.01
C PRO A 264 -4.73 9.59 -23.10
N GLU A 265 -4.81 10.39 -22.03
CA GLU A 265 -4.21 11.72 -21.93
C GLU A 265 -2.67 11.72 -21.98
N LEU A 266 -2.03 10.57 -21.77
CA LEU A 266 -0.57 10.41 -21.76
C LEU A 266 -0.03 9.72 -23.02
N GLN A 267 -0.88 9.36 -23.98
CA GLN A 267 -0.46 8.71 -25.23
C GLN A 267 0.42 9.59 -26.11
N ASP A 268 0.20 10.91 -26.08
CA ASP A 268 1.03 11.91 -26.77
C ASP A 268 2.33 12.23 -26.00
N GLY A 269 2.66 11.39 -25.01
CA GLY A 269 3.79 11.54 -24.09
C GLY A 269 3.45 12.38 -22.86
N CYS A 270 4.26 12.23 -21.81
CA CYS A 270 4.18 13.00 -20.57
C CYS A 270 4.43 14.53 -20.74
N ARG A 271 4.59 15.03 -21.98
CA ARG A 271 5.00 16.42 -22.32
C ARG A 271 4.08 17.49 -21.75
N LYS A 272 2.78 17.24 -21.68
CA LYS A 272 1.80 18.22 -21.16
C LYS A 272 1.65 18.21 -19.65
N PHE A 273 2.08 17.14 -18.97
CA PHE A 273 1.75 16.93 -17.57
C PHE A 273 2.98 16.89 -16.66
N LEU A 274 4.15 16.40 -17.10
CA LEU A 274 5.26 16.02 -16.19
C LEU A 274 6.68 16.12 -16.79
N PRO A 275 7.07 17.18 -17.51
CA PRO A 275 8.29 17.18 -18.33
C PRO A 275 9.62 16.98 -17.57
N TRP A 276 9.66 17.08 -16.23
CA TRP A 276 10.91 17.06 -15.45
C TRP A 276 11.23 15.76 -14.70
N LEU A 277 10.30 14.80 -14.60
CA LEU A 277 10.56 13.45 -14.05
C LEU A 277 10.78 12.40 -15.15
N CYS A 278 10.22 12.65 -16.34
CA CYS A 278 10.44 11.86 -17.53
C CYS A 278 11.75 12.34 -18.16
N LYS A 279 12.81 11.55 -18.11
CA LYS A 279 13.95 11.84 -19.00
C LYS A 279 13.47 11.58 -20.42
N TYR A 280 13.26 12.64 -21.19
CA TYR A 280 13.20 12.52 -22.64
C TYR A 280 14.64 12.26 -23.09
N ASP A 281 14.92 11.04 -23.53
CA ASP A 281 16.13 10.74 -24.30
C ASP A 281 15.71 10.79 -25.78
N PRO A 282 16.04 11.87 -26.53
CA PRO A 282 15.83 11.90 -27.96
C PRO A 282 16.88 11.00 -28.63
N GLY A 283 16.64 9.70 -28.64
CA GLY A 283 17.18 8.80 -29.65
C GLY A 283 16.44 9.00 -30.96
#